data_AF-A0A963DI62-F1
#
_entry.id   AF-A0A963DI62-F1
#
_cell.length_a   1.000
_cell.length_b   1.000
_cell.length_c   1.000
_cell.angle_alpha   90.00
_cell.angle_beta   90.00
_cell.angle_gamma   90.00
#
_symmetry.space_group_name_H-M   'P 1'
#
loop_
_entity.id
_entity.type
_entity.pdbx_description
1 polymer ?
#
loop_
_entity_poly.entity_id
_entity_poly.type
_entity_poly.pdbx_seq_one_letter_code
_entity_poly.pdbx_strand_id
1 'polypeptide(L)'
;MNVDILRNEYIELVKDYWLNGSEEALVRATDLGKRLVHEELPPEEIGEFQQFALTELNQIAPATSFDEIASRLTPPLIEVLIAYGLAFRHQLHQHYESMVQQHLEQTSKLEALGTLASGIAHDFNTLLSVILGYAEMTQDAVLNDPVAQENLQQIMIATGRARDLVARILTFGRRGEKRMSPLRIADSLHEAEFEILCPRYKETQA
;
A
#
# COMPACT_ATOMS: atom_id res chain seq x y z
N MET A 1 26.96 -6.62 8.38
CA MET A 1 28.20 -7.43 8.58
C MET A 1 29.03 -7.41 7.29
N ASN A 2 30.36 -7.59 7.33
CA ASN A 2 31.17 -7.59 6.10
C ASN A 2 30.95 -8.92 5.32
N VAL A 3 30.66 -8.85 4.02
CA VAL A 3 30.54 -10.00 3.10
C VAL A 3 31.74 -10.96 3.24
N ASP A 4 32.94 -10.44 3.46
CA ASP A 4 34.15 -11.26 3.68
C ASP A 4 34.05 -12.18 4.89
N ILE A 5 33.39 -11.72 5.97
CA ILE A 5 33.22 -12.51 7.19
C ILE A 5 32.28 -13.69 6.92
N LEU A 6 31.16 -13.43 6.23
CA LEU A 6 30.18 -14.45 5.86
C LEU A 6 30.74 -15.46 4.86
N ARG A 7 31.54 -14.98 3.89
CA ARG A 7 32.29 -15.82 2.94
C ARG A 7 33.25 -16.76 3.67
N ASN A 8 34.06 -16.21 4.59
CA ASN A 8 35.01 -17.02 5.37
C ASN A 8 34.28 -18.02 6.27
N GLU A 9 33.17 -17.63 6.88
CA GLU A 9 32.32 -18.52 7.67
C GLU A 9 31.78 -19.68 6.82
N TYR A 10 31.29 -19.40 5.61
CA TYR A 10 30.86 -20.41 4.64
C TYR A 10 31.99 -21.38 4.26
N ILE A 11 33.18 -20.85 3.97
CA ILE A 11 34.35 -21.66 3.59
C ILE A 11 34.76 -22.59 4.75
N GLU A 12 34.83 -22.09 5.98
CA GLU A 12 35.21 -22.90 7.14
C GLU A 12 34.17 -23.97 7.47
N LEU A 13 32.89 -23.65 7.31
CA LEU A 13 31.80 -24.63 7.40
C LEU A 13 31.98 -25.75 6.38
N VAL A 14 32.20 -25.39 5.12
CA VAL A 14 32.36 -26.34 4.02
C VAL A 14 33.60 -27.21 4.19
N LYS A 15 34.71 -26.64 4.69
CA LYS A 15 35.93 -27.40 5.04
C LYS A 15 35.68 -28.40 6.17
N ASP A 16 34.97 -27.99 7.22
CA ASP A 16 34.61 -28.90 8.31
C ASP A 16 33.72 -30.05 7.81
N TYR A 17 32.71 -29.73 7.00
CA TYR A 17 31.86 -30.74 6.37
C TYR A 17 32.65 -31.70 5.47
N TRP A 18 33.61 -31.18 4.70
CA TRP A 18 34.49 -32.00 3.86
C TRP A 18 35.32 -33.01 4.65
N LEU A 19 35.90 -32.57 5.77
CA LEU A 19 36.80 -33.39 6.58
C LEU A 19 36.04 -34.41 7.44
N ASN A 20 34.89 -34.00 7.99
CA ASN A 20 34.22 -34.75 9.06
C ASN A 20 32.84 -35.31 8.66
N GLY A 21 32.24 -34.83 7.56
CA GLY A 21 30.87 -35.19 7.17
C GLY A 21 29.83 -34.87 8.24
N SER A 22 30.07 -33.84 9.06
CA SER A 22 29.34 -33.60 10.30
C SER A 22 27.93 -33.05 10.06
N GLU A 23 26.94 -33.60 10.78
CA GLU A 23 25.58 -33.05 10.84
C GLU A 23 25.58 -31.62 11.43
N GLU A 24 26.52 -31.33 12.33
CA GLU A 24 26.74 -30.00 12.90
C GLU A 24 27.08 -28.94 11.85
N ALA A 25 27.84 -29.27 10.80
CA ALA A 25 28.11 -28.33 9.71
C ALA A 25 26.85 -28.03 8.88
N LEU A 26 25.94 -28.99 8.74
CA LEU A 26 24.65 -28.75 8.07
C LEU A 26 23.76 -27.83 8.92
N VAL A 27 23.70 -27.99 10.24
CA VAL A 27 22.97 -27.07 11.11
C VAL A 27 23.53 -25.64 10.99
N ARG A 28 24.86 -25.49 10.96
CA ARG A 28 25.50 -24.19 10.73
C ARG A 28 25.16 -23.62 9.34
N ALA A 29 24.96 -24.48 8.34
CA ALA A 29 24.56 -24.05 7.00
C ALA A 29 23.13 -23.49 7.02
N THR A 30 22.23 -24.16 7.74
CA THR A 30 20.86 -23.67 7.94
C THR A 30 20.88 -22.29 8.61
N ASP A 31 21.68 -22.11 9.67
CA ASP A 31 21.73 -20.83 10.39
C ASP A 31 22.39 -19.71 9.58
N LEU A 32 23.42 -20.05 8.80
CA LEU A 32 24.05 -19.12 7.86
C LEU A 32 23.04 -18.67 6.81
N GLY A 33 22.30 -19.59 6.18
CA GLY A 33 21.28 -19.27 5.17
C GLY A 33 20.22 -18.29 5.68
N LYS A 34 19.74 -18.46 6.92
CA LYS A 34 18.82 -17.50 7.57
C LYS A 34 19.48 -16.15 7.82
N ARG A 35 20.73 -16.12 8.30
CA ARG A 35 21.47 -14.89 8.58
C ARG A 35 21.76 -14.07 7.33
N LEU A 36 22.05 -14.71 6.21
CA LEU A 36 22.27 -14.03 4.93
C LEU A 36 21.07 -13.17 4.53
N VAL A 37 19.84 -13.66 4.76
CA VAL A 37 18.61 -12.89 4.53
C VAL A 37 18.54 -11.68 5.46
N HIS A 38 18.83 -11.86 6.75
CA HIS A 38 18.83 -10.77 7.73
C HIS A 38 19.88 -9.69 7.45
N GLU A 39 21.00 -10.06 6.83
CA GLU A 39 22.05 -9.15 6.40
C GLU A 39 21.81 -8.56 5.01
N GLU A 40 20.66 -8.86 4.39
CA GLU A 40 20.26 -8.40 3.06
C GLU A 40 21.23 -8.81 1.94
N LEU A 41 21.98 -9.91 2.13
CA LEU A 41 22.83 -10.44 1.07
C LEU A 41 21.97 -11.15 0.02
N PRO A 42 22.14 -10.85 -1.26
CA PRO A 42 21.36 -11.47 -2.31
C PRO A 42 21.86 -12.91 -2.58
N PRO A 43 21.01 -13.81 -3.09
CA PRO A 43 21.33 -15.23 -3.20
C PRO A 43 22.49 -15.53 -4.15
N GLU A 44 22.83 -14.62 -5.06
CA GLU A 44 23.95 -14.75 -5.98
C GLU A 44 25.30 -14.82 -5.24
N GLU A 45 25.42 -14.15 -4.09
CA GLU A 45 26.62 -14.18 -3.23
C GLU A 45 26.92 -15.60 -2.72
N ILE A 46 25.89 -16.42 -2.49
CA ILE A 46 26.07 -17.82 -2.09
C ILE A 46 26.81 -18.61 -3.18
N GLY A 47 26.52 -18.30 -4.45
CA GLY A 47 27.22 -18.86 -5.60
C GLY A 47 28.70 -18.46 -5.63
N GLU A 48 29.00 -17.20 -5.33
CA GLU A 48 30.38 -16.72 -5.21
C GLU A 48 31.11 -17.45 -4.07
N PHE A 49 30.49 -17.56 -2.88
CA PHE A 49 31.08 -18.24 -1.73
C PHE A 49 31.41 -19.69 -2.06
N GLN A 50 30.50 -20.39 -2.74
CA GLN A 50 30.73 -21.75 -3.20
C GLN A 50 31.89 -21.85 -4.19
N GLN A 51 32.04 -20.90 -5.11
CA GLN A 51 33.16 -20.88 -6.05
C GLN A 51 34.50 -20.71 -5.33
N PHE A 52 34.58 -19.82 -4.34
CA PHE A 52 35.77 -19.67 -3.50
C PHE A 52 36.06 -20.96 -2.71
N ALA A 53 35.05 -21.57 -2.10
CA ALA A 53 35.21 -22.79 -1.33
C ALA A 53 35.69 -23.98 -2.19
N LEU A 54 35.15 -24.15 -3.40
CA LEU A 54 35.61 -25.16 -4.36
C LEU A 54 37.08 -24.95 -4.77
N THR A 55 37.46 -23.69 -5.00
CA THR A 55 38.84 -23.33 -5.37
C THR A 55 39.80 -23.66 -4.23
N GLU A 56 39.44 -23.36 -2.98
CA GLU A 56 40.28 -23.69 -1.82
C GLU A 56 40.37 -25.20 -1.57
N LEU A 57 39.25 -25.94 -1.65
CA LEU A 57 39.27 -27.38 -1.43
C LEU A 57 40.08 -28.12 -2.50
N ASN A 58 40.05 -27.66 -3.75
CA ASN A 58 40.88 -28.24 -4.81
C ASN A 58 42.39 -28.09 -4.53
N GLN A 59 42.80 -27.04 -3.79
CA GLN A 59 44.19 -26.89 -3.34
C GLN A 59 44.53 -27.83 -2.19
N ILE A 60 43.58 -28.10 -1.30
CA ILE A 60 43.77 -28.95 -0.11
C ILE A 60 43.70 -30.44 -0.47
N ALA A 61 42.88 -30.82 -1.46
CA ALA A 61 42.67 -32.18 -1.92
C ALA A 61 42.91 -32.33 -3.44
N PRO A 62 44.15 -32.10 -3.93
CA PRO A 62 44.45 -32.07 -5.37
C PRO A 62 44.32 -33.44 -6.06
N ALA A 63 44.24 -34.53 -5.29
CA ALA A 63 44.03 -35.88 -5.81
C ALA A 63 42.55 -36.18 -6.11
N THR A 64 41.62 -35.32 -5.65
CA THR A 64 40.19 -35.49 -5.84
C THR A 64 39.73 -34.71 -7.06
N SER A 65 38.85 -35.29 -7.88
CA SER A 65 38.32 -34.59 -9.05
C SER A 65 37.40 -33.46 -8.62
N PHE A 66 37.32 -32.40 -9.44
CA PHE A 66 36.42 -31.28 -9.19
C PHE A 66 34.96 -31.74 -9.05
N ASP A 67 34.52 -32.69 -9.88
CA ASP A 67 33.17 -33.25 -9.84
C ASP A 67 32.89 -33.96 -8.51
N GLU A 68 33.87 -34.68 -7.96
CA GLU A 68 33.72 -35.33 -6.65
C GLU A 68 33.65 -34.30 -5.52
N ILE A 69 34.45 -33.22 -5.59
CA ILE A 69 34.37 -32.11 -4.62
C ILE A 69 32.99 -31.46 -4.68
N ALA A 70 32.53 -31.08 -5.87
CA ALA A 70 31.24 -30.44 -6.07
C ALA A 70 30.07 -31.32 -5.61
N SER A 71 30.12 -32.62 -5.92
CA SER A 71 29.10 -33.58 -5.47
C SER A 71 29.04 -33.70 -3.96
N ARG A 72 30.20 -33.81 -3.28
CA ARG A 72 30.26 -33.88 -1.81
C ARG A 72 29.82 -32.58 -1.14
N LEU A 73 30.04 -31.42 -1.76
CA LEU A 73 29.61 -30.14 -1.20
C LEU A 73 28.16 -29.75 -1.52
N THR A 74 27.47 -30.54 -2.32
CA THR A 74 26.08 -30.27 -2.67
C THR A 74 25.16 -30.17 -1.43
N PRO A 75 25.26 -31.04 -0.39
CA PRO A 75 24.41 -30.95 0.79
C PRO A 75 24.49 -29.62 1.57
N PRO A 76 25.67 -29.12 2.01
CA PRO A 76 25.73 -27.84 2.73
C PRO A 76 25.27 -26.66 1.85
N LEU A 77 25.56 -26.68 0.55
CA LEU A 77 25.06 -25.64 -0.38
C LEU A 77 23.52 -25.64 -0.44
N ILE A 78 22.91 -26.82 -0.61
CA ILE A 78 21.45 -26.96 -0.62
C ILE A 78 20.87 -26.49 0.72
N GLU A 79 21.50 -26.83 1.84
CA GLU A 79 21.03 -26.44 3.16
C GLU A 79 21.03 -24.91 3.35
N VAL A 80 22.11 -24.22 2.95
CA VAL A 80 22.17 -22.74 2.93
C VAL A 80 21.07 -22.18 2.03
N LEU A 81 20.91 -22.70 0.80
CA LEU A 81 19.95 -22.20 -0.18
C LEU A 81 18.49 -22.42 0.27
N ILE A 82 18.17 -23.58 0.85
CA ILE A 82 16.84 -23.88 1.38
C ILE A 82 16.54 -22.94 2.55
N ALA A 83 17.46 -22.81 3.50
CA ALA A 83 17.27 -21.95 4.66
C ALA A 83 17.12 -20.47 4.25
N TYR A 84 17.96 -20.00 3.32
CA TYR A 84 17.83 -18.69 2.71
C TYR A 84 16.46 -18.51 2.05
N GLY A 85 16.07 -19.42 1.16
CA GLY A 85 14.82 -19.33 0.42
C GLY A 85 13.57 -19.38 1.31
N LEU A 86 13.59 -20.15 2.40
CA LEU A 86 12.52 -20.19 3.39
C LEU A 86 12.46 -18.90 4.22
N ALA A 87 13.61 -18.41 4.70
CA ALA A 87 13.69 -17.17 5.47
C ALA A 87 13.29 -15.95 4.63
N PHE A 88 13.78 -15.85 3.40
CA PHE A 88 13.44 -14.77 2.47
C PHE A 88 11.94 -14.73 2.17
N ARG A 89 11.34 -15.90 1.89
CA ARG A 89 9.89 -16.02 1.67
C ARG A 89 9.09 -15.61 2.91
N HIS A 90 9.55 -16.00 4.09
CA HIS A 90 8.90 -15.62 5.35
C HIS A 90 8.93 -14.11 5.55
N GLN A 91 10.08 -13.46 5.34
CA GLN A 91 10.23 -12.01 5.44
C GLN A 91 9.34 -11.27 4.41
N LEU A 92 9.30 -11.74 3.16
CA LEU A 92 8.39 -11.17 2.15
C LEU A 92 6.92 -11.29 2.56
N HIS A 93 6.52 -12.45 3.08
CA HIS A 93 5.15 -12.67 3.55
C HIS A 93 4.79 -11.72 4.70
N GLN A 94 5.67 -11.57 5.68
CA GLN A 94 5.48 -10.65 6.80
C GLN A 94 5.34 -9.18 6.35
N HIS A 95 6.19 -8.74 5.43
CA HIS A 95 6.09 -7.40 4.86
C HIS A 95 4.76 -7.20 4.12
N TYR A 96 4.35 -8.18 3.31
CA TYR A 96 3.08 -8.13 2.60
C TYR A 96 1.89 -8.09 3.56
N GLU A 97 1.87 -8.95 4.58
CA GLU A 97 0.82 -8.96 5.61
C GLU A 97 0.73 -7.63 6.35
N SER A 98 1.87 -7.06 6.76
CA SER A 98 1.90 -5.75 7.42
C SER A 98 1.30 -4.65 6.54
N MET A 99 1.64 -4.63 5.25
CA MET A 99 1.11 -3.64 4.31
C MET A 99 -0.41 -3.81 4.11
N VAL A 100 -0.87 -5.05 3.95
CA VAL A 100 -2.30 -5.36 3.81
C VAL A 100 -3.07 -4.97 5.06
N GLN A 101 -2.55 -5.28 6.25
CA GLN A 101 -3.18 -4.94 7.52
C GLN A 101 -3.32 -3.43 7.68
N GLN A 102 -2.28 -2.65 7.35
CA GLN A 102 -2.34 -1.18 7.37
C GLN A 102 -3.39 -0.64 6.39
N HIS A 103 -3.49 -1.21 5.20
CA HIS A 103 -4.51 -0.83 4.22
C HIS A 103 -5.93 -1.17 4.69
N LEU A 104 -6.12 -2.33 5.32
CA LEU A 104 -7.41 -2.75 5.88
C LEU A 104 -7.85 -1.85 7.03
N GLU A 105 -6.95 -1.53 7.96
CA GLU A 105 -7.22 -0.61 9.07
C GLU A 105 -7.63 0.78 8.56
N GLN A 106 -6.89 1.31 7.58
CA GLN A 106 -7.22 2.59 6.98
C GLN A 106 -8.56 2.57 6.25
N THR A 107 -8.86 1.49 5.53
CA THR A 107 -10.14 1.34 4.80
C THR A 107 -11.30 1.24 5.77
N SER A 108 -11.19 0.41 6.82
CA SER A 108 -12.22 0.25 7.86
C SER A 108 -12.50 1.57 8.59
N LYS A 109 -11.45 2.36 8.88
CA LYS A 109 -11.61 3.70 9.48
C LYS A 109 -12.37 4.65 8.56
N LEU A 110 -12.09 4.62 7.25
CA LEU A 110 -12.79 5.45 6.26
C LEU A 110 -14.25 5.02 6.11
N GLU A 111 -14.54 3.73 6.11
CA GLU A 111 -15.92 3.20 6.07
C GLU A 111 -16.71 3.65 7.30
N ALA A 112 -16.16 3.49 8.50
CA ALA A 112 -16.81 3.93 9.74
C ALA A 112 -17.08 5.44 9.75
N LEU A 113 -16.13 6.25 9.29
CA LEU A 113 -16.32 7.70 9.12
C LEU A 113 -17.40 8.02 8.07
N GLY A 114 -17.47 7.28 6.97
CA GLY A 114 -18.49 7.43 5.94
C GLY A 114 -19.90 7.11 6.48
N THR A 115 -20.05 6.01 7.21
CA THR A 115 -21.32 5.64 7.85
C THR A 115 -21.77 6.68 8.87
N LEU A 116 -20.86 7.13 9.74
CA LEU A 116 -21.15 8.15 10.75
C LEU A 116 -21.49 9.51 10.11
N ALA A 117 -20.75 9.92 9.07
CA ALA A 117 -21.06 11.13 8.33
C ALA A 117 -22.42 11.05 7.63
N SER A 118 -22.82 9.89 7.11
CA SER A 118 -24.15 9.69 6.51
C SER A 118 -25.28 9.89 7.50
N GLY A 119 -25.15 9.36 8.71
CA GLY A 119 -26.13 9.55 9.79
C GLY A 119 -26.21 11.01 10.23
N ILE A 120 -25.06 11.61 10.58
CA ILE A 120 -25.00 13.01 11.03
C ILE A 120 -25.54 13.97 9.97
N ALA A 121 -25.19 13.77 8.69
CA ALA A 121 -25.66 14.64 7.63
C ALA A 121 -27.17 14.55 7.40
N HIS A 122 -27.75 13.36 7.55
CA HIS A 122 -29.20 13.20 7.46
C HIS A 122 -29.91 13.99 8.55
N ASP A 123 -29.43 13.90 9.80
CA ASP A 123 -29.99 14.61 10.95
C ASP A 123 -29.83 16.13 10.80
N PHE A 124 -28.67 16.58 10.34
CA PHE A 124 -28.42 18.00 10.04
C PHE A 124 -29.35 18.52 8.96
N ASN A 125 -29.49 17.80 7.83
CA ASN A 125 -30.40 18.20 6.76
C ASN A 125 -31.85 18.27 7.25
N THR A 126 -32.25 17.36 8.15
CA THR A 126 -33.57 17.38 8.78
C THR A 126 -33.79 18.66 9.59
N LEU A 127 -32.85 19.05 10.45
CA LEU A 127 -32.95 20.28 11.24
C LEU A 127 -32.97 21.53 10.36
N LEU A 128 -32.12 21.57 9.33
CA LEU A 128 -32.06 22.69 8.38
C LEU A 128 -33.40 22.83 7.63
N SER A 129 -34.03 21.73 7.21
CA SER A 129 -35.35 21.78 6.59
C SER A 129 -36.42 22.36 7.51
N VAL A 130 -36.39 22.03 8.81
CA VAL A 130 -37.35 22.59 9.80
C VAL A 130 -37.12 24.09 10.00
N ILE A 131 -35.86 24.52 10.16
CA ILE A 131 -35.51 25.94 10.30
C ILE A 131 -35.96 26.73 9.07
N LEU A 132 -35.68 26.20 7.87
CA LEU A 132 -36.07 26.82 6.63
C LEU A 132 -37.59 26.91 6.50
N GLY A 133 -38.32 25.84 6.82
CA GLY A 133 -39.78 25.82 6.76
C GLY A 133 -40.44 26.82 7.70
N TYR A 134 -39.98 26.93 8.95
CA TYR A 134 -40.49 27.95 9.87
C TYR A 134 -40.13 29.37 9.42
N ALA A 135 -38.95 29.56 8.83
CA ALA A 135 -38.57 30.85 8.26
C ALA A 135 -39.51 31.25 7.11
N GLU A 136 -39.73 30.34 6.15
CA GLU A 136 -40.66 30.55 5.03
C GLU A 136 -42.09 30.86 5.52
N MET A 137 -42.60 30.12 6.51
CA MET A 137 -43.92 30.37 7.09
C MET A 137 -44.05 31.70 7.82
N THR A 138 -42.96 32.19 8.43
CA THR A 138 -42.97 33.45 9.19
C THR A 138 -42.81 34.65 8.27
N GLN A 139 -42.25 34.47 7.07
CA GLN A 139 -42.04 35.53 6.07
C GLN A 139 -43.33 36.27 5.72
N ASP A 140 -44.44 35.54 5.59
CA ASP A 140 -45.76 36.11 5.29
C ASP A 140 -46.37 36.89 6.48
N ALA A 141 -45.93 36.60 7.71
CA ALA A 141 -46.46 37.22 8.93
C ALA A 141 -45.79 38.56 9.30
N VAL A 142 -44.59 38.84 8.78
CA VAL A 142 -43.81 40.05 9.08
C VAL A 142 -43.68 41.01 7.90
N LEU A 143 -44.63 40.98 6.95
CA LEU A 143 -44.63 41.81 5.74
C LEU A 143 -44.44 43.33 5.97
N ASN A 144 -44.78 43.84 7.15
CA ASN A 144 -44.70 45.26 7.50
C ASN A 144 -43.48 45.64 8.36
N ASP A 145 -42.58 44.70 8.66
CA ASP A 145 -41.35 44.96 9.41
C ASP A 145 -40.11 44.66 8.53
N PRO A 146 -39.47 45.70 7.98
CA PRO A 146 -38.31 45.55 7.10
C PRO A 146 -37.12 44.84 7.77
N VAL A 147 -36.94 45.05 9.09
CA VAL A 147 -35.83 44.44 9.84
C VAL A 147 -36.10 42.95 10.06
N ALA A 148 -37.34 42.59 10.39
CA ALA A 148 -37.74 41.19 10.51
C ALA A 148 -37.65 40.44 9.17
N GLN A 149 -38.03 41.08 8.04
CA GLN A 149 -37.86 40.51 6.70
C GLN A 149 -36.39 40.25 6.36
N GLU A 150 -35.51 41.23 6.62
CA GLU A 150 -34.07 41.08 6.35
C GLU A 150 -33.47 39.94 7.18
N ASN A 151 -33.81 39.87 8.48
CA ASN A 151 -33.36 38.80 9.36
C ASN A 151 -33.81 37.41 8.89
N LEU A 152 -35.06 37.27 8.45
CA LEU A 152 -35.60 36.02 7.89
C LEU A 152 -34.87 35.60 6.62
N GLN A 153 -34.60 36.54 5.72
CA GLN A 153 -33.83 36.27 4.52
C GLN A 153 -32.42 35.77 4.85
N GLN A 154 -31.77 36.34 5.87
CA GLN A 154 -30.46 35.87 6.32
C GLN A 154 -30.51 34.45 6.91
N ILE A 155 -31.57 34.11 7.66
CA ILE A 155 -31.77 32.74 8.18
C ILE A 155 -31.90 31.75 7.03
N MET A 156 -32.70 32.05 6.00
CA MET A 156 -32.88 31.16 4.85
C MET A 156 -31.54 30.96 4.09
N ILE A 157 -30.78 32.04 3.86
CA ILE A 157 -29.47 31.98 3.21
C ILE A 157 -28.48 31.13 4.02
N ALA A 158 -28.41 31.35 5.34
CA ALA A 158 -27.51 30.60 6.22
C ALA A 158 -27.85 29.11 6.25
N THR A 159 -29.14 28.77 6.27
CA THR A 159 -29.65 27.40 6.28
C THR A 159 -29.33 26.67 4.98
N GLY A 160 -29.49 27.34 3.83
CA GLY A 160 -29.08 26.80 2.53
C GLY A 160 -27.57 26.55 2.44
N ARG A 161 -26.74 27.49 2.92
CA ARG A 161 -25.27 27.33 2.96
C ARG A 161 -24.83 26.18 3.86
N ALA A 162 -25.49 26.00 5.00
CA ALA A 162 -25.21 24.89 5.91
C ALA A 162 -25.51 23.54 5.25
N ARG A 163 -26.61 23.43 4.49
CA ARG A 163 -26.96 22.24 3.71
C ARG A 163 -25.88 21.89 2.68
N ASP A 164 -25.40 22.90 1.96
CA ASP A 164 -24.35 22.71 0.96
C ASP A 164 -23.02 22.27 1.59
N LEU A 165 -22.70 22.78 2.79
CA LEU A 165 -21.53 22.35 3.55
C LEU A 165 -21.62 20.88 3.98
N VAL A 166 -22.79 20.46 4.48
CA VAL A 166 -23.06 19.07 4.86
C VAL A 166 -22.92 18.13 3.65
N ALA A 167 -23.42 18.54 2.47
CA ALA A 167 -23.27 17.77 1.24
C ALA A 167 -21.79 17.58 0.81
N ARG A 168 -20.94 18.60 1.02
CA ARG A 168 -19.50 18.51 0.76
C ARG A 168 -18.79 17.53 1.71
N ILE A 169 -19.16 17.54 2.99
CA ILE A 169 -18.62 16.59 3.99
C ILE A 169 -18.97 15.14 3.62
N LEU A 170 -20.21 14.90 3.17
CA LEU A 170 -20.65 13.59 2.68
C LEU A 170 -19.88 13.09 1.47
N THR A 171 -19.52 13.99 0.56
CA THR A 171 -18.73 13.66 -0.63
C THR A 171 -17.31 13.22 -0.25
N PHE A 172 -16.78 13.72 0.86
CA PHE A 172 -15.47 13.33 1.39
C PHE A 172 -15.50 11.94 2.05
N GLY A 173 -16.56 11.63 2.80
CA GLY A 173 -16.74 10.32 3.45
C GLY A 173 -17.04 9.16 2.50
N ARG A 174 -17.49 9.43 1.28
CA ARG A 174 -17.87 8.41 0.27
C ARG A 174 -16.73 7.92 -0.64
N ARG A 175 -15.49 8.39 -0.47
CA ARG A 175 -14.38 8.01 -1.37
C ARG A 175 -14.00 6.51 -1.36
N GLY A 176 -14.58 5.69 -0.48
CA GLY A 176 -14.42 4.23 -0.50
C GLY A 176 -15.30 3.49 -1.52
N GLU A 177 -16.47 4.04 -1.90
CA GLU A 177 -17.40 3.42 -2.85
C GLU A 177 -17.39 4.14 -4.21
N LYS A 178 -16.25 4.16 -4.90
CA LYS A 178 -16.28 4.45 -6.34
C LYS A 178 -16.74 3.19 -7.07
N ARG A 179 -18.06 3.02 -7.26
CA ARG A 179 -18.55 2.07 -8.27
C ARG A 179 -18.06 2.54 -9.63
N MET A 180 -17.05 1.85 -10.16
CA MET A 180 -16.68 1.99 -11.55
C MET A 180 -17.81 1.41 -12.40
N SER A 181 -18.62 2.28 -13.00
CA SER A 181 -19.50 1.90 -14.10
C SER A 181 -18.73 2.02 -15.43
N PRO A 182 -18.97 1.16 -16.42
CA PRO A 182 -18.41 1.34 -17.76
C PRO A 182 -18.80 2.73 -18.29
N LEU A 183 -17.84 3.63 -18.44
CA LEU A 183 -18.03 4.94 -19.04
C LEU A 183 -17.69 4.82 -20.52
N ARG A 184 -18.68 5.01 -21.40
CA ARG A 184 -18.41 5.16 -22.84
C ARG A 184 -17.84 6.54 -23.07
N ILE A 185 -16.54 6.60 -23.36
CA ILE A 185 -15.78 7.84 -23.59
C ILE A 185 -16.44 8.72 -24.69
N ALA A 186 -17.11 8.11 -25.67
CA ALA A 186 -17.84 8.82 -26.71
C ALA A 186 -18.95 9.75 -26.16
N ASP A 187 -19.61 9.36 -25.06
CA ASP A 187 -20.70 10.14 -24.47
C ASP A 187 -20.17 11.31 -23.63
N SER A 188 -18.96 11.18 -23.07
CA SER A 188 -18.31 12.22 -22.25
C SER A 188 -17.58 13.29 -23.06
N LEU A 189 -17.17 12.97 -24.29
CA LEU A 189 -16.52 13.94 -25.19
C LEU A 189 -17.50 15.01 -25.69
N HIS A 190 -18.78 14.66 -25.85
CA HIS A 190 -19.79 15.61 -26.34
C HIS A 190 -20.12 16.70 -25.31
N GLU A 191 -19.97 16.41 -24.02
CA GLU A 191 -20.21 17.38 -22.93
C GLU A 191 -19.01 18.33 -22.75
N ALA A 192 -17.79 17.88 -23.03
CA ALA A 192 -16.57 18.70 -22.97
C ALA A 192 -16.29 19.52 -24.24
N GLU A 193 -16.80 19.09 -25.41
CA GLU A 193 -16.63 19.81 -26.67
C GLU A 193 -17.39 21.14 -26.72
N PHE A 194 -18.52 21.27 -26.02
CA PHE A 194 -19.36 22.47 -26.14
C PHE A 194 -18.78 23.71 -25.44
N GLU A 195 -17.96 23.51 -24.40
CA GLU A 195 -17.38 24.63 -23.63
C GLU A 195 -15.96 25.00 -24.09
N ILE A 196 -15.21 24.04 -24.67
CA ILE A 196 -13.81 24.25 -25.07
C ILE A 196 -13.68 24.68 -26.55
N LEU A 197 -14.60 24.28 -27.44
CA LEU A 197 -14.42 24.48 -28.89
C LEU A 197 -15.03 25.77 -29.46
N CYS A 198 -15.72 26.61 -28.67
CA CYS A 198 -16.31 27.87 -29.18
C CYS A 198 -16.15 29.08 -28.24
N PRO A 199 -14.95 29.70 -28.15
CA PRO A 199 -14.78 30.97 -27.44
C PRO A 199 -15.15 32.21 -28.31
N ARG A 200 -15.60 32.06 -29.57
CA ARG A 200 -15.63 33.20 -30.51
C ARG A 200 -16.73 33.17 -31.57
N TYR A 201 -17.99 33.21 -31.16
CA TYR A 201 -19.13 33.50 -32.07
C TYR A 201 -20.24 34.34 -31.40
N LYS A 202 -19.87 35.31 -30.53
CA LYS A 202 -20.80 36.32 -29.97
C LYS A 202 -20.42 37.78 -30.22
N GLU A 203 -19.45 38.05 -31.09
CA GLU A 203 -19.06 39.43 -31.45
C GLU A 203 -19.05 39.66 -32.96
N THR A 204 -20.21 39.51 -33.62
CA THR A 204 -20.51 40.25 -34.87
C THR A 204 -21.99 40.13 -35.20
N GLN A 205 -22.82 40.91 -34.51
CA GLN A 205 -24.09 41.44 -35.00
C GLN A 205 -24.43 42.67 -34.15
N ALA A 206 -23.82 43.79 -34.52
CA ALA A 206 -24.27 45.14 -34.25
C ALA A 206 -24.15 45.90 -35.58
#